data_AF-A0A4Y1WRX2-F1
#
_entry.id   AF-A0A4Y1WRX2-F1
#
_cell.length_a   1.000
_cell.length_b   1.000
_cell.length_c   1.000
_cell.angle_alpha   90.00
_cell.angle_beta   90.00
_cell.angle_gamma   90.00
#
_symmetry.space_group_name_H-M   'P 1'
#
loop_
_entity.id
_entity.type
_entity.pdbx_description
1 polymer ?
#
loop_
_entity_poly.entity_id
_entity_poly.type
_entity_poly.pdbx_seq_one_letter_code
_entity_poly.pdbx_strand_id
1 'polypeptide(L)'
;MKTNELYLKTAFCCMACDGDIATEEIELIKEYVAAHPDLFADIDIEQTLNIYINAINRSGAHFLVAYIDELANDTLSENEKLEIIRLAISIIEADKNIEYSEVSFFKRIRTQFRTLSDEQILNILPGREIFMLPDNNEDKYDFGDFKFDNIKLSKFM
;
A
#
# COMPACT_ATOMS: atom_id res chain seq x y z
N MET A 1 11.25 7.82 8.79
CA MET A 1 10.09 8.44 8.14
C MET A 1 9.05 8.68 9.23
N LYS A 2 8.10 9.61 9.09
CA LYS A 2 6.99 9.68 10.07
C LYS A 2 5.96 8.59 9.73
N THR A 3 5.25 8.04 10.72
CA THR A 3 4.26 6.96 10.53
C THR A 3 3.16 7.34 9.51
N ASN A 4 2.74 8.61 9.48
CA ASN A 4 1.74 9.10 8.54
C ASN A 4 2.19 9.06 7.07
N GLU A 5 3.44 9.43 6.78
CA GLU A 5 4.03 9.30 5.45
C GLU A 5 4.13 7.83 5.03
N LEU A 6 4.40 6.94 5.99
CA LEU A 6 4.44 5.51 5.77
C LEU A 6 3.07 4.97 5.35
N TYR A 7 1.99 5.35 6.01
CA TYR A 7 0.64 4.93 5.63
C TYR A 7 0.27 5.39 4.22
N LEU A 8 0.58 6.64 3.87
CA LEU A 8 0.32 7.15 2.53
C LEU A 8 1.15 6.40 1.48
N LYS A 9 2.41 6.08 1.80
CA LYS A 9 3.30 5.30 0.93
C LYS A 9 2.83 3.84 0.80
N THR A 10 2.31 3.23 1.87
CA THR A 10 1.66 1.91 1.82
C THR A 10 0.56 1.90 0.79
N ALA A 11 -0.39 2.84 0.91
CA ALA A 11 -1.52 2.92 0.01
C ALA A 11 -1.05 3.12 -1.43
N PHE A 12 -0.13 4.06 -1.66
CA PHE A 12 0.46 4.29 -2.98
C PHE A 12 1.12 3.05 -3.58
N CYS A 13 1.95 2.34 -2.81
CA CYS A 13 2.63 1.15 -3.31
C CYS A 13 1.66 0.01 -3.62
N CYS A 14 0.54 -0.11 -2.90
CA CYS A 14 -0.49 -1.10 -3.18
C CYS A 14 -1.24 -0.78 -4.48
N MET A 15 -1.62 0.48 -4.69
CA MET A 15 -2.26 0.89 -5.95
C MET A 15 -1.32 0.67 -7.13
N ALA A 16 -0.11 1.18 -7.02
CA ALA A 16 0.80 1.23 -8.15
C ALA A 16 1.47 -0.12 -8.47
N CYS A 17 1.11 -1.24 -7.83
CA CYS A 17 1.87 -2.49 -7.97
C CYS A 17 1.43 -3.37 -9.14
N ASP A 18 0.19 -3.20 -9.63
CA ASP A 18 -0.33 -3.84 -10.84
C ASP A 18 0.04 -3.08 -12.12
N GLY A 19 0.48 -1.81 -11.97
CA GLY A 19 0.84 -0.94 -13.09
C GLY A 19 -0.28 -0.02 -13.54
N ASP A 20 -1.43 -0.03 -12.87
CA ASP A 20 -2.52 0.95 -13.02
C ASP A 20 -2.74 1.68 -11.69
N ILE A 21 -3.43 2.82 -11.72
CA ILE A 21 -3.94 3.45 -10.50
C ILE A 21 -5.38 3.82 -10.79
N ALA A 22 -6.31 3.03 -10.27
CA ALA A 22 -7.72 3.20 -10.48
C ALA A 22 -8.27 4.42 -9.74
N THR A 23 -9.41 4.94 -10.20
CA THR A 23 -10.02 6.13 -9.58
C THR A 23 -10.56 5.78 -8.19
N GLU A 24 -11.10 4.58 -8.03
CA GLU A 24 -11.65 4.02 -6.80
C GLU A 24 -10.60 3.98 -5.67
N GLU A 25 -9.35 3.65 -5.99
CA GLU A 25 -8.27 3.60 -5.01
C GLU A 25 -7.86 5.00 -4.55
N ILE A 26 -7.84 5.96 -5.48
CA ILE A 26 -7.58 7.37 -5.18
C ILE A 26 -8.71 7.96 -4.33
N GLU A 27 -9.96 7.59 -4.60
CA GLU A 27 -11.10 7.96 -3.75
C GLU A 27 -10.95 7.40 -2.34
N LEU A 28 -10.54 6.13 -2.20
CA LEU A 28 -10.31 5.51 -0.89
C LEU A 28 -9.22 6.23 -0.09
N ILE A 29 -8.11 6.62 -0.72
CA ILE A 29 -7.08 7.42 -0.04
C ILE A 29 -7.62 8.77 0.41
N LYS A 30 -8.41 9.45 -0.42
CA LYS A 30 -9.03 10.73 -0.04
C LYS A 30 -9.93 10.56 1.17
N GLU A 31 -10.77 9.53 1.18
CA GLU A 31 -11.64 9.21 2.31
C GLU A 31 -10.83 8.89 3.57
N TYR A 32 -9.77 8.10 3.43
CA TYR A 32 -8.88 7.75 4.55
C TYR A 32 -8.19 8.98 5.15
N VAL A 33 -7.66 9.87 4.31
CA VAL A 33 -7.06 11.15 4.74
C VAL A 33 -8.10 12.04 5.41
N ALA A 34 -9.29 12.17 4.80
CA ALA A 34 -10.36 13.00 5.34
C ALA A 34 -10.90 12.49 6.67
N ALA A 35 -10.88 11.17 6.89
CA ALA A 35 -11.24 10.55 8.17
C ALA A 35 -10.17 10.74 9.26
N HIS A 36 -8.92 11.04 8.88
CA HIS A 36 -7.78 11.20 9.81
C HIS A 36 -7.06 12.55 9.63
N PRO A 37 -7.77 13.69 9.73
CA PRO A 37 -7.21 15.01 9.42
C PRO A 37 -6.01 15.36 10.30
N ASP A 38 -6.02 14.97 11.58
CA ASP A 38 -4.90 15.24 12.51
C ASP A 38 -3.63 14.48 12.14
N LEU A 39 -3.75 13.30 11.52
CA LEU A 39 -2.62 12.47 11.11
C LEU A 39 -1.91 13.04 9.87
N PHE A 40 -2.67 13.71 9.01
CA PHE A 40 -2.21 14.21 7.71
C PHE A 40 -2.14 15.75 7.64
N ALA A 41 -2.39 16.46 8.75
CA ALA A 41 -2.47 17.93 8.79
C ALA A 41 -1.23 18.64 8.22
N ASP A 42 -0.05 18.05 8.39
CA ASP A 42 1.24 18.61 7.95
C ASP A 42 1.70 18.10 6.57
N ILE A 43 0.88 17.30 5.87
CA ILE A 43 1.26 16.64 4.61
C ILE A 43 0.43 17.20 3.45
N ASP A 44 1.12 17.71 2.44
CA ASP A 44 0.49 17.94 1.13
C ASP A 44 0.35 16.60 0.39
N ILE A 45 -0.85 16.02 0.47
CA ILE A 45 -1.15 14.69 -0.09
C ILE A 45 -0.95 14.66 -1.60
N GLU A 46 -1.44 15.67 -2.33
CA GLU A 46 -1.31 15.70 -3.80
C GLU A 46 0.16 15.79 -4.19
N GLN A 47 0.91 16.69 -3.56
CA GLN A 47 2.34 16.84 -3.84
C GLN A 47 3.10 15.56 -3.49
N THR A 48 2.79 14.92 -2.36
CA THR A 48 3.46 13.71 -1.89
C THR A 48 3.20 12.53 -2.82
N LEU A 49 1.95 12.31 -3.23
CA LEU A 49 1.61 11.27 -4.19
C LEU A 49 2.32 11.49 -5.53
N ASN A 50 2.37 12.73 -6.02
CA ASN A 50 3.13 13.06 -7.24
C ASN A 50 4.64 12.83 -7.09
N ILE A 51 5.22 13.04 -5.91
CA ILE A 51 6.62 12.68 -5.64
C ILE A 51 6.80 11.16 -5.76
N TYR A 52 5.87 10.36 -5.22
CA TYR A 52 5.93 8.90 -5.31
C TYR A 52 5.76 8.40 -6.74
N ILE A 53 4.85 8.97 -7.53
CA ILE A 53 4.70 8.71 -8.97
C ILE A 53 6.02 8.95 -9.70
N ASN A 54 6.64 10.10 -9.47
CA ASN A 54 7.92 10.42 -10.10
C ASN A 54 9.04 9.46 -9.67
N ALA A 55 9.01 8.98 -8.43
CA ALA A 55 9.98 8.03 -7.91
C ALA A 55 9.80 6.64 -8.51
N ILE A 56 8.57 6.10 -8.54
CA ILE A 56 8.29 4.79 -9.15
C ILE A 56 8.46 4.81 -10.66
N ASN A 57 8.14 5.90 -11.36
CA ASN A 57 8.41 6.01 -12.80
C ASN A 57 9.90 6.02 -13.15
N ARG A 58 10.75 6.47 -12.21
CA ARG A 58 12.21 6.51 -12.40
C ARG A 58 12.89 5.22 -11.99
N SER A 59 12.46 4.64 -10.88
CA SER A 59 13.13 3.52 -10.21
C SER A 59 12.40 2.19 -10.40
N GLY A 60 11.17 2.22 -10.93
CA GLY A 60 10.30 1.08 -11.11
C GLY A 60 10.15 0.25 -9.85
N ALA A 61 10.30 -1.06 -10.01
CA ALA A 61 10.23 -2.06 -8.93
C ALA A 61 11.16 -1.75 -7.75
N HIS A 62 12.27 -1.05 -7.98
CA HIS A 62 13.20 -0.69 -6.91
C HIS A 62 12.56 0.23 -5.87
N PHE A 63 11.60 1.07 -6.26
CA PHE A 63 10.83 1.89 -5.33
C PHE A 63 10.00 1.04 -4.37
N LEU A 64 9.31 0.01 -4.89
CA LEU A 64 8.53 -0.93 -4.10
C LEU A 64 9.42 -1.74 -3.16
N VAL A 65 10.57 -2.22 -3.64
CA VAL A 65 11.54 -2.95 -2.80
C VAL A 65 12.08 -2.06 -1.69
N ALA A 66 12.45 -0.81 -1.99
CA ALA A 66 12.94 0.13 -0.99
C ALA A 66 11.90 0.39 0.11
N TYR A 67 10.63 0.50 -0.25
CA TYR A 67 9.54 0.61 0.72
C TYR A 67 9.42 -0.63 1.63
N ILE A 68 9.52 -1.84 1.07
CA ILE A 68 9.52 -3.08 1.88
C ILE A 68 10.70 -3.10 2.85
N ASP A 69 11.88 -2.64 2.43
CA ASP A 69 13.06 -2.54 3.29
C ASP A 69 12.89 -1.45 4.38
N GLU A 70 12.21 -0.34 4.08
CA GLU A 70 11.86 0.67 5.07
C GLU A 70 10.92 0.10 6.15
N LEU A 71 9.89 -0.65 5.76
CA LEU A 71 9.00 -1.35 6.70
C LEU A 71 9.73 -2.32 7.62
N ALA A 72 10.78 -2.97 7.11
CA ALA A 72 11.58 -3.93 7.87
C ALA A 72 12.44 -3.24 8.94
N ASN A 73 12.91 -2.03 8.67
CA ASN A 73 13.81 -1.28 9.54
C ASN A 73 13.07 -0.38 10.54
N ASP A 74 11.76 -0.16 10.35
CA ASP A 74 10.98 0.75 11.19
C ASP A 74 10.56 0.09 12.51
N THR A 75 10.64 0.84 13.60
CA THR A 75 10.26 0.40 14.95
C THR A 75 8.75 0.58 15.20
N LEU A 76 7.92 0.13 14.25
CA LEU A 76 6.48 0.25 14.32
C LEU A 76 5.91 -0.59 15.47
N SER A 77 4.95 0.01 16.18
CA SER A 77 4.10 -0.70 17.15
C SER A 77 3.17 -1.70 16.45
N GLU A 78 2.63 -2.65 17.20
CA GLU A 78 1.70 -3.65 16.66
C GLU A 78 0.45 -3.00 16.04
N ASN A 79 -0.06 -1.93 16.65
CA ASN A 79 -1.22 -1.20 16.12
C ASN A 79 -0.92 -0.54 14.78
N GLU A 80 0.26 0.06 14.62
CA GLU A 80 0.66 0.69 13.35
C GLU A 80 0.84 -0.36 12.24
N LYS A 81 1.41 -1.52 12.57
CA LYS A 81 1.53 -2.65 11.63
C LYS A 81 0.15 -3.17 11.20
N LEU A 82 -0.77 -3.32 12.15
CA LEU A 82 -2.15 -3.74 11.85
C LEU A 82 -2.87 -2.72 10.98
N GLU A 83 -2.63 -1.42 11.20
CA GLU A 83 -3.21 -0.35 10.39
C GLU A 83 -2.65 -0.37 8.95
N ILE A 84 -1.34 -0.58 8.77
CA ILE A 84 -0.73 -0.77 7.44
C ILE A 84 -1.36 -1.95 6.71
N ILE A 85 -1.57 -3.08 7.41
CA ILE A 85 -2.22 -4.26 6.83
C ILE A 85 -3.65 -3.96 6.42
N ARG A 86 -4.43 -3.30 7.30
CA ARG A 86 -5.81 -2.90 7.02
C ARG A 86 -5.89 -2.00 5.80
N LEU A 87 -5.04 -0.98 5.74
CA LEU A 87 -5.01 -0.01 4.66
C LEU A 87 -4.61 -0.68 3.34
N ALA A 88 -3.55 -1.48 3.33
CA ALA A 88 -3.08 -2.18 2.13
C ALA A 88 -4.19 -3.05 1.51
N ILE A 89 -4.88 -3.85 2.32
CA ILE A 89 -5.98 -4.69 1.85
C ILE A 89 -7.18 -3.86 1.38
N SER A 90 -7.50 -2.77 2.07
CA SER A 90 -8.65 -1.94 1.70
C SER A 90 -8.45 -1.29 0.33
N ILE A 91 -7.21 -0.90 0.02
CA ILE A 91 -6.81 -0.38 -1.30
C ILE A 91 -6.92 -1.44 -2.37
N ILE A 92 -6.33 -2.62 -2.16
CA ILE A 92 -6.37 -3.76 -3.11
C ILE A 92 -7.80 -4.21 -3.41
N GLU A 93 -8.73 -4.03 -2.47
CA GLU A 93 -10.14 -4.39 -2.68
C GLU A 93 -10.99 -3.24 -3.24
N ALA A 94 -10.43 -2.04 -3.39
CA ALA A 94 -11.19 -0.82 -3.71
C ALA A 94 -11.83 -0.88 -5.10
N ASP A 95 -11.09 -1.37 -6.09
CA ASP A 95 -11.52 -1.51 -7.48
C ASP A 95 -12.30 -2.82 -7.74
N LYS A 96 -12.40 -3.69 -6.72
CA LYS A 96 -13.01 -5.03 -6.75
C LYS A 96 -12.33 -6.01 -7.73
N ASN A 97 -11.12 -5.72 -8.18
CA ASN A 97 -10.35 -6.56 -9.08
C ASN A 97 -8.99 -6.91 -8.46
N ILE A 98 -9.01 -7.89 -7.57
CA ILE A 98 -7.79 -8.33 -6.88
C ILE A 98 -6.87 -9.07 -7.86
N GLU A 99 -5.73 -8.47 -8.20
CA GLU A 99 -4.69 -9.05 -9.04
C GLU A 99 -3.67 -9.87 -8.25
N TYR A 100 -3.01 -10.80 -8.94
CA TYR A 100 -1.97 -11.63 -8.31
C TYR A 100 -0.76 -10.82 -7.86
N SER A 101 -0.40 -9.77 -8.62
CA SER A 101 0.67 -8.80 -8.31
C SER A 101 0.43 -8.12 -6.96
N GLU A 102 -0.80 -7.68 -6.71
CA GLU A 102 -1.23 -7.04 -5.47
C GLU A 102 -1.18 -7.97 -4.27
N VAL A 103 -1.75 -9.18 -4.41
CA VAL A 103 -1.72 -10.20 -3.35
C VAL A 103 -0.28 -10.58 -3.03
N SER A 104 0.57 -10.73 -4.05
CA SER A 104 1.98 -11.03 -3.89
C SER A 104 2.73 -9.89 -3.18
N PHE A 105 2.44 -8.64 -3.53
CA PHE A 105 3.03 -7.48 -2.88
C PHE A 105 2.60 -7.38 -1.40
N PHE A 106 1.32 -7.58 -1.11
CA PHE A 106 0.80 -7.64 0.25
C PHE A 106 1.49 -8.71 1.09
N LYS A 107 1.71 -9.92 0.55
CA LYS A 107 2.45 -10.98 1.24
C LYS A 107 3.86 -10.52 1.64
N ARG A 108 4.55 -9.73 0.80
CA ARG A 108 5.87 -9.16 1.15
C ARG A 108 5.79 -8.19 2.32
N ILE A 109 4.79 -7.30 2.34
CA ILE A 109 4.55 -6.41 3.49
C ILE A 109 4.35 -7.24 4.76
N ARG A 110 3.48 -8.25 4.71
CA ARG A 110 3.20 -9.14 5.85
C ARG A 110 4.46 -9.85 6.34
N THR A 111 5.34 -10.30 5.44
CA THR A 111 6.57 -11.01 5.83
C THR A 111 7.55 -10.15 6.63
N GLN A 112 7.47 -8.82 6.52
CA GLN A 112 8.25 -7.91 7.36
C GLN A 112 7.72 -7.86 8.80
N PHE A 113 6.40 -8.05 8.98
CA PHE A 113 5.74 -8.03 10.28
C PHE A 113 5.69 -9.42 10.93
N ARG A 114 6.86 -10.05 11.12
CA ARG A 114 6.99 -11.38 11.73
C ARG A 114 6.38 -11.51 13.13
N THR A 115 6.08 -10.40 13.78
CA THR A 115 5.49 -10.35 15.13
C THR A 115 3.97 -10.51 15.14
N LEU A 116 3.28 -10.30 14.02
CA LEU A 116 1.82 -10.42 13.94
C LEU A 116 1.41 -11.86 13.63
N SER A 117 0.38 -12.36 14.33
CA SER A 117 -0.21 -13.66 14.02
C SER A 117 -1.29 -13.56 12.95
N ASP A 118 -1.48 -14.64 12.20
CA ASP A 118 -2.56 -14.74 11.21
C ASP A 118 -3.94 -14.50 11.86
N GLU A 119 -4.12 -14.93 13.11
CA GLU A 119 -5.34 -14.70 13.89
C GLU A 119 -5.60 -13.21 14.16
N GLN A 120 -4.58 -12.42 14.47
CA GLN A 120 -4.73 -10.97 14.65
C GLN A 120 -5.19 -10.30 13.35
N ILE A 121 -4.63 -10.71 12.21
CA ILE A 121 -4.99 -10.15 10.91
C ILE A 121 -6.40 -10.60 10.49
N LEU A 122 -6.75 -11.87 10.67
CA LEU A 122 -8.08 -12.38 10.37
C LEU A 122 -9.16 -11.77 11.26
N ASN A 123 -8.84 -11.43 12.51
CA ASN A 123 -9.76 -10.73 13.42
C ASN A 123 -10.10 -9.32 12.93
N ILE A 124 -9.13 -8.57 12.41
CA ILE A 124 -9.39 -7.22 11.89
C ILE A 124 -10.04 -7.23 10.50
N LEU A 125 -9.95 -8.36 9.79
CA LEU A 125 -10.34 -8.52 8.40
C LEU A 125 -10.96 -9.92 8.14
N PRO A 126 -12.14 -10.22 8.71
CA PRO A 126 -12.78 -11.52 8.54
C PRO A 126 -13.14 -11.78 7.07
N GLY A 127 -12.89 -13.00 6.58
CA GLY A 127 -13.22 -13.42 5.21
C GLY A 127 -12.13 -13.19 4.16
N ARG A 128 -10.95 -12.69 4.56
CA ARG A 128 -9.82 -12.35 3.67
C ARG A 128 -8.73 -13.41 3.65
N GLU A 129 -9.13 -14.67 3.71
CA GLU A 129 -8.23 -15.83 3.79
C GLU A 129 -7.34 -15.98 2.55
N ILE A 130 -7.74 -15.41 1.40
CA ILE A 130 -6.95 -15.41 0.16
C ILE A 130 -5.55 -14.81 0.35
N PHE A 131 -5.42 -13.79 1.21
CA PHE A 131 -4.14 -13.15 1.53
C PHE A 131 -3.28 -14.01 2.46
N MET A 132 -3.87 -15.03 3.12
CA MET A 132 -3.19 -15.95 4.03
C MET A 132 -2.68 -17.22 3.35
N LEU A 133 -3.11 -17.47 2.11
CA LEU A 133 -2.72 -18.68 1.40
C LEU A 133 -1.21 -18.69 1.08
N PRO A 134 -0.52 -19.82 1.30
CA PRO A 134 0.88 -19.98 0.93
C PRO A 134 1.04 -19.75 -0.58
N ASP A 135 2.09 -19.03 -0.99
CA ASP A 135 2.47 -18.98 -2.40
C ASP A 135 3.07 -20.33 -2.80
N ASN A 136 2.47 -20.96 -3.80
CA ASN A 136 2.97 -22.20 -4.38
C ASN A 136 4.03 -21.96 -5.47
N ASN A 137 4.42 -20.71 -5.73
CA ASN A 137 5.32 -20.36 -6.81
C ASN A 137 6.71 -19.96 -6.28
N GLU A 138 7.73 -20.72 -6.69
CA GLU A 138 9.17 -20.40 -6.56
C GLU A 138 9.61 -19.25 -7.49
N ASP A 139 8.68 -18.50 -8.09
CA ASP A 139 8.99 -17.60 -9.19
C ASP A 139 9.39 -16.20 -8.72
N LYS A 140 10.46 -15.71 -9.34
CA LYS A 140 10.92 -14.33 -9.24
C LYS A 140 9.75 -13.38 -9.48
N TYR A 141 9.37 -12.66 -8.42
CA TYR A 141 8.36 -11.59 -8.48
C TYR A 141 8.76 -10.55 -9.52
N ASP A 142 8.12 -10.60 -10.68
CA ASP A 142 8.30 -9.65 -11.78
C ASP A 142 7.30 -8.52 -11.59
N PHE A 143 7.75 -7.48 -10.90
CA PHE A 143 7.05 -6.21 -10.88
C PHE A 143 7.13 -5.64 -12.30
N GLY A 144 5.98 -5.47 -12.96
CA GLY A 144 5.91 -5.03 -14.35
C GLY A 144 6.55 -3.67 -14.62
N ASP A 145 6.49 -3.20 -15.88
CA ASP A 145 6.94 -1.87 -16.25
C ASP A 145 5.98 -0.79 -15.73
N PHE A 146 6.48 0.11 -14.87
CA PHE A 146 5.68 1.19 -14.28
C PHE A 146 5.72 2.47 -15.13
N LYS A 147 4.55 2.98 -15.53
CA LYS A 147 4.39 4.29 -16.17
C LYS A 147 3.08 4.96 -15.75
N PHE A 148 3.15 5.78 -14.71
CA PHE A 148 2.00 6.53 -14.21
C PHE A 148 2.05 8.00 -14.62
N ASP A 149 0.89 8.59 -14.88
CA ASP A 149 0.75 10.03 -15.02
C ASP A 149 0.63 10.71 -13.64
N ASN A 150 0.93 12.01 -13.57
CA ASN A 150 0.77 12.77 -12.33
C ASN A 150 -0.70 12.81 -11.88
N ILE A 151 -0.95 12.52 -10.61
CA ILE A 151 -2.28 12.59 -10.00
C ILE A 151 -2.64 14.05 -9.73
N LYS A 152 -3.84 14.45 -10.12
CA LYS A 152 -4.46 15.74 -9.75
C LYS A 152 -5.70 15.46 -8.91
N LEU A 153 -5.67 15.80 -7.64
CA LEU A 153 -6.81 15.67 -6.74
C LEU A 153 -7.83 16.81 -6.98
N SER A 154 -7.42 17.89 -7.67
CA SER A 154 -8.18 19.11 -7.96
C SER A 154 -9.48 18.97 -8.78
N LYS A 155 -9.93 17.76 -9.13
CA LYS A 155 -11.07 17.56 -10.03
C LYS A 155 -12.37 17.04 -9.38
N PHE A 156 -12.37 16.84 -8.07
CA PHE A 156 -13.49 16.20 -7.36
C PHE A 156 -14.04 17.01 -6.18
N MET A 157 -13.81 18.34 -6.18
CA MET A 157 -14.46 19.26 -5.24
C MET A 157 -15.63 19.96 -5.91
#